data_AF-A0A9W7D0I9-F1
#
_entry.id   AF-A0A9W7D0I9-F1
#
_cell.length_a   1.000
_cell.length_b   1.000
_cell.length_c   1.000
_cell.angle_alpha   90.00
_cell.angle_beta   90.00
_cell.angle_gamma   90.00
#
_symmetry.space_group_name_H-M   'P 1'
#
loop_
_entity.id
_entity.type
_entity.pdbx_description
1 polymer ?
#
loop_
_entity_poly.entity_id
_entity_poly.type
_entity_poly.pdbx_seq_one_letter_code
_entity_poly.pdbx_strand_id
1 'polypeptide(L)'
;MHPEFEETYWLSVATDAPLSSFGFVTESIQHRNQCQWVVERNGFISELDNPLTRSMPSWKPVSTKTLKLDMQTCATNVGGWIEKELDEVFGVMWGGWTHGPVHYVGIIGVTVGNGKRCERLL
;
A
#
# COMPACT_ATOMS: atom_id res chain seq x y z
N MET A 1 -17.11 -28.58 10.34
CA MET A 1 -15.81 -29.05 10.86
C MET A 1 -15.44 -30.28 10.04
N HIS A 2 -14.28 -30.30 9.39
CA HIS A 2 -13.90 -31.44 8.54
C HIS A 2 -13.65 -32.68 9.43
N PRO A 3 -14.27 -33.84 9.18
CA PRO A 3 -14.25 -34.99 10.09
C PRO A 3 -12.83 -35.48 10.41
N GLU A 4 -11.91 -35.30 9.48
CA GLU A 4 -10.53 -35.80 9.57
C GLU A 4 -9.56 -34.78 10.19
N PHE A 5 -10.04 -33.59 10.58
CA PHE A 5 -9.17 -32.52 11.07
C PHE A 5 -8.42 -32.90 12.36
N GLU A 6 -9.12 -33.47 13.35
CA GLU A 6 -8.50 -33.87 14.62
C GLU A 6 -7.49 -35.01 14.44
N GLU A 7 -7.82 -36.02 13.63
CA GLU A 7 -6.91 -37.14 13.36
C GLU A 7 -5.65 -36.66 12.62
N THR A 8 -5.81 -35.83 11.60
CA THR A 8 -4.68 -35.23 10.87
C THR A 8 -3.82 -34.35 11.78
N TYR A 9 -4.43 -33.61 12.71
CA TYR A 9 -3.74 -32.78 13.70
C TYR A 9 -2.93 -33.62 14.69
N TRP A 10 -3.49 -34.69 15.25
CA TRP A 10 -2.76 -35.54 16.19
C TRP A 10 -1.63 -36.33 15.52
N LEU A 11 -1.84 -36.78 14.29
CA LEU A 11 -0.80 -37.44 13.50
C LEU A 11 0.37 -36.48 13.17
N SER A 12 0.09 -35.21 12.87
CA SER A 12 1.13 -34.22 12.58
C SER A 12 1.97 -33.88 13.81
N VAL A 13 1.34 -33.71 14.97
CA VAL A 13 2.02 -33.49 16.25
C VAL A 13 2.90 -34.68 16.65
N ALA A 14 2.44 -35.92 16.40
CA ALA A 14 3.19 -37.13 16.75
C ALA A 14 4.40 -37.40 15.84
N THR A 15 4.37 -36.91 14.60
CA THR A 15 5.41 -37.17 13.58
C THR A 15 6.41 -36.03 13.42
N ASP A 16 6.21 -34.90 14.11
CA ASP A 16 6.97 -33.65 13.93
C ASP A 16 7.08 -33.27 12.44
N ALA A 17 5.99 -33.52 11.70
CA ALA A 17 5.99 -33.38 10.25
C ALA A 17 6.21 -31.89 9.88
N PRO A 18 7.18 -31.57 9.01
CA PRO A 18 7.46 -30.19 8.65
C PRO A 18 6.25 -29.57 7.95
N LEU A 19 6.02 -28.28 8.14
CA LEU A 19 4.89 -27.54 7.55
C LEU A 19 4.76 -27.75 6.03
N SER A 20 5.88 -27.95 5.33
CA SER A 20 5.93 -28.31 3.90
C SER A 20 5.17 -29.57 3.52
N SER A 21 5.05 -30.55 4.44
CA SER A 21 4.28 -31.78 4.22
C SER A 21 2.76 -31.56 4.11
N PHE A 22 2.26 -30.44 4.66
CA PHE A 22 0.86 -30.02 4.56
C PHE A 22 0.61 -29.01 3.44
N GLY A 23 1.59 -28.80 2.55
CA GLY A 23 1.51 -27.83 1.47
C GLY A 23 1.81 -26.38 1.89
N PHE A 24 2.22 -26.14 3.15
CA PHE A 24 2.72 -24.83 3.55
C PHE A 24 4.14 -24.65 3.02
N VAL A 25 4.36 -23.67 2.15
CA VAL A 25 5.70 -23.29 1.73
C VAL A 25 6.52 -22.89 2.97
N THR A 26 7.82 -23.22 2.99
CA THR A 26 8.72 -22.78 4.06
C THR A 26 8.49 -21.30 4.35
N GLU A 27 8.32 -20.97 5.64
CA GLU A 27 8.04 -19.61 6.09
C GLU A 27 9.25 -18.74 5.73
N SER A 28 9.22 -18.12 4.55
CA SER A 28 10.20 -17.10 4.25
C SER A 28 9.96 -15.99 5.28
N ILE A 29 11.04 -15.54 5.94
CA ILE A 29 11.00 -14.43 6.92
C ILE A 29 10.24 -13.23 6.34
N GLN A 30 10.29 -13.07 5.00
CA GLN A 30 9.57 -12.05 4.26
C GLN A 30 8.05 -12.15 4.38
N HIS A 31 7.44 -13.32 4.25
CA HIS A 31 5.99 -13.49 4.40
C HIS A 31 5.55 -13.25 5.85
N ARG A 32 6.36 -13.68 6.83
CA ARG A 32 6.08 -13.44 8.25
C ARG A 32 6.05 -11.94 8.59
N ASN A 33 7.04 -11.19 8.09
CA ASN A 33 7.11 -9.74 8.31
C ASN A 33 5.93 -9.00 7.66
N GLN A 34 5.44 -9.48 6.52
CA GLN A 34 4.25 -8.93 5.85
C GLN A 34 2.97 -9.14 6.65
N CYS A 35 2.74 -10.36 7.13
CA CYS A 35 1.58 -10.68 7.96
C CYS A 35 1.60 -9.87 9.27
N GLN A 36 2.75 -9.81 9.94
CA GLN A 36 2.92 -9.04 11.16
C GLN A 36 2.64 -7.54 10.92
N TRP A 37 3.17 -6.96 9.84
CA TRP A 37 2.96 -5.56 9.51
C TRP A 37 1.49 -5.18 9.23
N VAL A 38 0.72 -6.07 8.60
CA VAL A 38 -0.72 -5.87 8.38
C VAL A 38 -1.47 -5.90 9.71
N VAL A 39 -1.18 -6.90 10.56
CA VAL A 39 -1.87 -7.08 11.84
C VAL A 39 -1.54 -5.94 12.81
N GLU A 40 -0.26 -5.62 13.00
CA GLU A 40 0.19 -4.61 13.98
C GLU A 40 -0.26 -3.19 13.62
N ARG A 41 -0.40 -2.87 12.33
CA ARG A 41 -0.88 -1.55 11.88
C ARG A 41 -2.39 -1.50 11.64
N ASN A 42 -3.10 -2.61 11.83
CA ASN A 42 -4.50 -2.76 11.44
C ASN A 42 -4.73 -2.33 9.97
N GLY A 43 -3.82 -2.74 9.09
CA GLY A 43 -3.84 -2.43 7.66
C GLY A 43 -4.80 -3.34 6.89
N PHE A 44 -5.17 -2.94 5.67
CA PHE A 44 -5.95 -3.80 4.79
C PHE A 44 -5.05 -4.87 4.18
N ILE A 45 -5.54 -6.12 4.08
CA ILE A 45 -4.81 -7.22 3.43
C ILE A 45 -4.48 -6.89 1.96
N SER A 46 -5.31 -6.08 1.29
CA SER A 46 -5.06 -5.61 -0.08
C SER A 46 -3.77 -4.79 -0.23
N GLU A 47 -3.18 -4.29 0.86
CA GLU A 47 -1.85 -3.68 0.82
C GLU A 47 -0.76 -4.70 0.44
N LEU A 48 -0.99 -6.01 0.58
CA LEU A 48 -0.04 -7.03 0.17
C LEU A 48 -0.09 -7.36 -1.34
N ASP A 49 -1.17 -6.95 -2.03
CA ASP A 49 -1.32 -7.19 -3.48
C ASP A 49 -0.40 -6.27 -4.29
N ASN A 50 -0.16 -5.05 -3.80
CA ASN A 50 0.74 -4.12 -4.45
C ASN A 50 2.20 -4.45 -4.08
N PRO A 51 3.09 -4.69 -5.06
CA PRO A 51 4.47 -5.10 -4.80
C PRO A 51 5.29 -4.07 -4.03
N LEU A 52 4.98 -2.78 -4.15
CA LEU A 52 5.68 -1.71 -3.43
C LEU A 52 5.37 -1.76 -1.94
N THR A 53 4.09 -1.78 -1.58
CA THR A 53 3.63 -1.88 -0.18
C THR A 53 4.00 -3.22 0.44
N ARG A 54 3.93 -4.32 -0.33
CA ARG A 54 4.40 -5.65 0.09
C ARG A 54 5.88 -5.68 0.47
N SER A 55 6.69 -4.78 -0.08
CA SER A 55 8.12 -4.70 0.23
C SER A 55 8.44 -3.85 1.46
N MET A 56 7.55 -2.94 1.89
CA MET A 56 7.79 -2.01 3.00
C MET A 56 8.22 -2.66 4.32
N PRO A 57 7.67 -3.82 4.75
CA PRO A 57 8.09 -4.47 6.00
C PRO A 57 9.57 -4.90 6.02
N SER A 58 10.21 -4.98 4.84
CA SER A 58 11.62 -5.34 4.71
C SER A 58 12.56 -4.13 4.62
N TRP A 59 12.01 -2.91 4.58
CA TRP A 59 12.83 -1.70 4.46
C TRP A 59 13.55 -1.39 5.77
N LYS A 60 14.71 -0.73 5.65
CA LYS A 60 15.41 -0.21 6.83
C LYS A 60 14.49 0.83 7.51
N PRO A 61 14.26 0.72 8.83
CA PRO A 61 13.46 1.70 9.54
C PRO A 61 14.03 3.11 9.36
N VAL A 62 13.14 4.07 9.13
CA VAL A 62 13.47 5.50 9.07
C VAL A 62 12.71 6.22 10.19
N SER A 63 13.32 7.29 10.73
CA SER A 63 12.63 8.10 11.74
C SER A 63 11.44 8.83 11.12
N THR A 64 10.38 9.05 11.89
CA THR A 64 9.22 9.86 11.45
C THR A 64 9.64 11.26 11.00
N LYS A 65 10.67 11.84 11.62
CA LYS A 65 11.22 13.15 11.25
C LYS A 65 11.83 13.11 9.85
N THR A 66 12.66 12.10 9.57
CA THR A 66 13.26 11.89 8.25
C THR A 66 12.18 11.65 7.21
N LEU A 67 11.25 10.73 7.48
CA LEU A 67 10.16 10.42 6.56
C LEU A 67 9.32 11.67 6.22
N LYS A 68 9.03 12.53 7.21
CA LYS A 68 8.29 13.77 6.98
C LYS A 68 9.04 14.73 6.06
N LEU A 69 10.36 14.88 6.24
CA LEU A 69 11.20 15.70 5.38
C LEU A 69 11.25 15.16 3.95
N ASP A 70 11.37 13.83 3.82
CA ASP A 70 11.36 13.16 2.51
C ASP A 70 10.02 13.34 1.80
N MET A 71 8.90 13.21 2.51
CA MET A 71 7.56 13.46 1.97
C MET A 71 7.39 14.91 1.50
N GLN A 72 7.87 15.89 2.27
CA GLN A 72 7.83 17.30 1.89
C GLN A 72 8.67 17.56 0.64
N THR A 73 9.87 16.97 0.58
CA THR A 73 10.76 17.09 -0.57
C THR A 73 10.16 16.44 -1.81
N CYS A 74 9.56 15.27 -1.66
CA CYS A 74 8.82 14.57 -2.71
C CYS A 74 7.66 15.43 -3.22
N ALA A 75 6.84 15.99 -2.33
CA ALA A 75 5.73 16.85 -2.70
C ALA A 75 6.20 18.09 -3.50
N THR A 76 7.26 18.76 -3.06
CA THR A 76 7.86 19.89 -3.80
C THR A 76 8.33 19.48 -5.18
N ASN A 77 9.05 18.36 -5.28
CA ASN A 77 9.55 17.85 -6.57
C ASN A 77 8.40 17.50 -7.51
N VAL A 78 7.40 16.75 -7.02
CA VAL A 78 6.20 16.39 -7.77
C VAL A 78 5.44 17.64 -8.22
N GLY A 79 5.31 18.66 -7.36
CA GLY A 79 4.72 19.95 -7.72
C GLY A 79 5.43 20.61 -8.91
N GLY A 80 6.76 20.65 -8.89
CA GLY A 80 7.55 21.18 -10.01
C GLY A 80 7.47 20.32 -11.29
N TRP A 81 7.15 19.03 -11.20
CA TRP A 81 6.83 18.20 -12.36
C TRP A 81 5.42 18.49 -12.89
N ILE A 82 4.44 18.59 -12.00
CA ILE A 82 3.05 18.94 -12.34
C ILE A 82 3.01 20.30 -13.02
N GLU A 83 3.74 21.30 -12.54
CA GLU A 83 3.84 22.64 -13.15
C GLU A 83 4.39 22.61 -14.58
N LYS A 84 5.29 21.67 -14.90
CA LYS A 84 5.82 21.52 -16.27
C LYS A 84 4.88 20.72 -17.17
N GLU A 85 4.12 19.80 -16.60
CA GLU A 85 3.15 18.98 -17.34
C GLU A 85 1.85 19.73 -17.61
N LEU A 86 1.40 20.55 -16.66
CA LEU A 86 0.31 21.49 -16.85
C LEU A 86 0.87 22.67 -17.66
N ASP A 87 0.24 22.95 -18.79
CA ASP A 87 0.63 24.08 -19.64
C ASP A 87 0.34 25.42 -18.93
N GLU A 88 0.79 26.55 -19.49
CA GLU A 88 0.51 27.89 -18.93
C GLU A 88 -0.99 28.13 -18.72
N VAL A 89 -1.82 27.52 -19.57
CA VAL A 89 -3.27 27.48 -19.44
C VAL A 89 -3.73 26.04 -19.26
N PHE A 90 -4.35 25.76 -18.10
CA PHE A 90 -4.96 24.48 -17.79
C PHE A 90 -6.35 24.67 -17.16
N GLY A 91 -7.20 23.66 -17.30
CA GLY A 91 -8.50 23.60 -16.64
C GLY A 91 -8.38 23.09 -15.21
N VAL A 92 -9.30 23.50 -14.35
CA VAL A 92 -9.40 23.00 -12.97
C VAL A 92 -10.73 22.28 -12.81
N MET A 93 -10.67 21.04 -12.32
CA MET A 93 -11.83 20.30 -11.82
C MET A 93 -11.75 20.20 -10.30
N TRP A 94 -12.89 20.17 -9.63
CA TRP A 94 -12.94 19.90 -8.21
C TRP A 94 -14.12 18.99 -7.87
N GLY A 95 -13.93 18.19 -6.82
CA GLY A 95 -14.96 17.34 -6.24
C GLY A 95 -14.96 17.51 -4.73
N GLY A 96 -16.14 17.72 -4.16
CA GLY A 96 -16.33 17.82 -2.72
C GLY A 96 -16.91 16.53 -2.14
N TRP A 97 -16.47 16.15 -0.95
CA TRP A 97 -17.16 15.14 -0.15
C TRP A 97 -17.20 15.54 1.33
N THR A 98 -18.13 14.95 2.07
CA THR A 98 -18.28 15.19 3.51
C THR A 98 -18.23 13.86 4.25
N HIS A 99 -17.51 13.81 5.36
CA HIS A 99 -17.51 12.67 6.26
C HIS A 99 -17.64 13.16 7.70
N GLY A 100 -18.83 12.96 8.28
CA GLY A 100 -19.17 13.52 9.59
C GLY A 100 -19.12 15.05 9.57
N PRO A 101 -18.38 15.71 10.50
CA PRO A 101 -18.26 17.16 10.55
C PRO A 101 -17.20 17.73 9.59
N VAL A 102 -16.47 16.89 8.85
CA VAL A 102 -15.35 17.32 8.01
C VAL A 102 -15.78 17.38 6.55
N HIS A 103 -15.51 18.53 5.91
CA HIS A 103 -15.69 18.75 4.48
C HIS A 103 -14.34 18.71 3.78
N TYR A 104 -14.28 18.00 2.66
CA TYR A 104 -13.08 17.82 1.86
C TYR A 104 -13.32 18.31 0.44
N VAL A 105 -12.26 18.79 -0.19
CA VAL A 105 -12.25 19.14 -1.60
C VAL A 105 -10.99 18.56 -2.24
N GLY A 106 -11.16 17.77 -3.29
CA GLY A 106 -10.07 17.40 -4.19
C GLY A 106 -10.02 18.36 -5.37
N ILE A 107 -8.84 18.86 -5.70
CA ILE A 107 -8.62 19.77 -6.84
C ILE A 107 -7.75 19.04 -7.86
N ILE A 108 -8.16 19.05 -9.12
CA ILE A 108 -7.45 18.37 -10.20
C ILE A 108 -7.17 19.37 -11.31
N GLY A 109 -5.90 19.53 -11.67
CA GLY A 109 -5.45 20.22 -12.88
C GLY A 109 -5.64 19.32 -14.10
N VAL A 110 -6.18 19.87 -15.18
CA VAL A 110 -6.50 19.16 -16.42
C VAL A 110 -5.94 19.91 -17.61
N THR A 111 -5.18 19.21 -18.46
CA THR A 111 -4.72 19.73 -19.74
C THR A 111 -4.89 18.70 -20.85
N VAL A 112 -4.75 19.11 -22.11
CA VAL A 112 -4.73 18.23 -23.27
C VAL A 112 -3.36 18.33 -23.94
N GLY A 113 -2.48 17.38 -23.63
CA GLY A 113 -1.17 17.26 -24.26
C GLY A 113 -1.19 16.17 -25.33
N ASN A 114 -0.70 16.48 -26.54
CA ASN A 114 -0.61 15.51 -27.65
C ASN A 114 -1.93 14.77 -27.95
N GLY A 115 -3.06 15.47 -27.85
CA GLY A 115 -4.39 14.89 -28.07
C GLY A 115 -4.89 13.96 -26.96
N LYS A 116 -4.17 13.87 -25.82
CA LYS A 116 -4.57 13.08 -24.65
C LYS A 116 -4.83 13.99 -23.46
N ARG A 117 -5.90 13.71 -22.74
CA ARG A 117 -6.21 14.36 -21.48
C ARG A 117 -5.19 13.92 -20.41
N CYS A 118 -4.56 14.88 -19.76
CA CYS A 118 -3.70 14.70 -18.61
C CYS A 118 -4.42 15.27 -17.38
N GLU A 119 -4.42 14.52 -16.28
CA GLU A 119 -5.04 14.92 -15.01
C GLU A 119 -4.02 14.76 -13.88
N ARG A 120 -3.92 15.78 -13.01
CA ARG A 120 -3.03 15.79 -11.84
C ARG A 120 -3.77 16.32 -10.62
N LEU A 121 -3.70 15.60 -9.51
CA LEU A 121 -4.18 16.08 -8.21
C LEU A 121 -3.27 17.23 -7.74
N LEU A 122 -3.88 18.35 -7.35
CA LEU A 122 -3.21 19.56 -6.86
C LEU A 122 -3.24 19.64 -5.32
#